data_AF-A0A1F2Z5G4-F1
#
_entry.id   AF-A0A1F2Z5G4-F1
#
_cell.length_a   1.000
_cell.length_b   1.000
_cell.length_c   1.000
_cell.angle_alpha   90.00
_cell.angle_beta   90.00
_cell.angle_gamma   90.00
#
_symmetry.space_group_name_H-M   'P 1'
#
loop_
_entity.id
_entity.type
_entity.pdbx_description
1 polymer ?
#
loop_
_entity_poly.entity_id
_entity_poly.type
_entity_poly.pdbx_seq_one_letter_code
_entity_poly.pdbx_strand_id
1 'polypeptide(L)'
;MKIKKIQEQHRRLKKEIAPKTETSSHSPSFKSMAWKASSDMVGAIIVGTGGGLLFDRFFHTPHWGLIIGFFLGSAAGLLNVYRGLCRVGYGLGKK
;
A
#
# COMPACT_ATOMS: atom_id res chain seq x y z
N MET A 1 45.44 12.67 -4.73
CA MET A 1 45.11 11.54 -3.81
C MET A 1 43.94 11.77 -2.86
N LYS A 2 43.56 13.01 -2.51
CA LYS A 2 42.48 13.31 -1.53
C LYS A 2 41.07 12.86 -1.96
N ILE A 3 40.77 12.91 -3.26
CA ILE A 3 39.45 12.61 -3.84
C ILE A 3 39.06 11.14 -3.62
N LYS A 4 40.02 10.21 -3.68
CA LYS A 4 39.78 8.78 -3.45
C LYS A 4 39.37 8.48 -2.00
N LYS A 5 39.92 9.21 -1.03
CA LYS A 5 39.63 9.02 0.40
C LYS A 5 38.20 9.43 0.76
N ILE A 6 37.72 10.52 0.15
CA ILE A 6 36.35 11.02 0.33
C ILE A 6 35.33 10.04 -0.28
N GLN A 7 35.63 9.51 -1.48
CA GLN A 7 34.80 8.49 -2.14
C GLN A 7 34.69 7.21 -1.31
N GLU A 8 35.79 6.78 -0.68
CA GLU A 8 35.83 5.62 0.22
C GLU A 8 34.93 5.82 1.46
N GLN A 9 34.97 7.02 2.05
CA GLN A 9 34.17 7.39 3.21
C GLN A 9 32.68 7.42 2.86
N HIS A 10 32.31 8.05 1.73
CA HIS A 10 30.94 8.02 1.24
C HIS A 10 30.46 6.59 0.96
N ARG A 11 31.31 5.71 0.41
CA ARG A 11 30.96 4.30 0.16
C ARG A 11 30.73 3.52 1.46
N ARG A 12 31.50 3.79 2.52
CA ARG A 12 31.32 3.16 3.84
C ARG A 12 30.07 3.66 4.54
N LEU A 13 29.86 4.98 4.56
CA LEU A 13 28.63 5.58 5.08
C LEU A 13 27.40 5.09 4.32
N LYS A 14 27.45 4.93 3.00
CA LYS A 14 26.34 4.38 2.21
C LYS A 14 26.12 2.89 2.43
N LYS A 15 27.10 2.14 2.96
CA LYS A 15 26.94 0.72 3.32
C LYS A 15 26.37 0.54 4.72
N GLU A 16 26.58 1.53 5.59
CA GLU A 16 26.11 1.57 6.98
C GLU A 16 24.74 2.27 7.11
N ILE A 17 24.49 3.29 6.27
CA ILE A 17 23.21 4.01 6.10
C ILE A 17 22.41 3.45 4.92
N ALA A 18 22.95 2.50 4.14
CA ALA A 18 22.09 1.69 3.30
C ALA A 18 21.06 1.12 4.28
N PRO A 19 19.77 1.47 4.17
CA PRO A 19 18.79 0.74 4.92
C PRO A 19 19.13 -0.71 4.63
N LYS A 20 19.24 -1.51 5.69
CA LYS A 20 19.11 -2.94 5.61
C LYS A 20 17.67 -3.18 5.15
N THR A 21 17.35 -2.71 3.94
CA THR A 21 16.25 -3.18 3.13
C THR A 21 16.68 -4.60 2.96
N GLU A 22 16.11 -5.44 3.80
CA GLU A 22 16.10 -6.86 3.62
C GLU A 22 15.32 -7.10 2.32
N THR A 23 15.92 -6.74 1.18
CA THR A 23 15.88 -7.53 -0.05
C THR A 23 16.59 -8.84 0.23
N SER A 24 16.10 -9.51 1.27
CA SER A 24 16.08 -10.94 1.34
C SER A 24 15.31 -11.36 0.09
N SER A 25 15.83 -12.36 -0.60
CA SER A 25 15.20 -13.04 -1.71
C SER A 25 13.94 -13.79 -1.22
N HIS A 26 13.02 -13.07 -0.58
CA HIS A 26 11.72 -13.57 -0.21
C HIS A 26 10.86 -13.49 -1.46
N SER A 27 10.68 -14.65 -2.08
CA SER A 27 9.45 -14.95 -2.81
C SER A 27 8.29 -14.35 -2.02
N PRO A 28 7.44 -13.50 -2.60
CA PRO A 28 6.39 -12.80 -1.87
C PRO A 28 5.58 -13.83 -1.09
N SER A 29 5.77 -13.85 0.23
CA SER A 29 5.13 -14.84 1.07
C SER A 29 3.64 -14.52 1.09
N PHE A 30 2.79 -15.55 0.98
CA PHE A 30 1.35 -15.41 1.10
C PHE A 30 0.95 -14.55 2.33
N LYS A 31 1.69 -14.69 3.44
CA LYS A 31 1.51 -13.89 4.66
C LYS A 31 1.71 -12.38 4.40
N SER A 32 2.79 -12.00 3.72
CA SER A 32 3.08 -10.60 3.38
C SER A 32 2.05 -10.01 2.41
N MET A 33 1.55 -10.82 1.49
CA MET A 33 0.50 -10.42 0.55
C MET A 33 -0.83 -10.18 1.26
N ALA A 34 -1.21 -11.09 2.17
CA ALA A 34 -2.40 -10.95 3.00
C ALA A 34 -2.36 -9.68 3.85
N TRP A 35 -1.23 -9.40 4.52
CA TRP A 35 -1.07 -8.16 5.29
C TRP A 35 -1.25 -6.90 4.46
N LYS A 36 -0.66 -6.85 3.26
CA LYS A 36 -0.85 -5.74 2.31
C LYS A 36 -2.29 -5.59 1.87
N ALA A 37 -2.95 -6.69 1.50
CA ALA A 37 -4.35 -6.69 1.11
C ALA A 37 -5.24 -6.17 2.24
N SER A 38 -5.00 -6.59 3.48
CA SER A 38 -5.70 -6.08 4.65
C SER A 38 -5.50 -4.57 4.83
N SER A 39 -4.27 -4.06 4.71
CA SER A 39 -4.01 -2.62 4.85
C SER A 39 -4.65 -1.79 3.74
N ASP A 40 -4.62 -2.27 2.50
CA ASP A 40 -5.25 -1.56 1.35
C ASP A 40 -6.77 -1.51 1.51
N MET A 41 -7.37 -2.61 1.97
CA MET A 41 -8.81 -2.70 2.25
C MET A 41 -9.23 -1.74 3.36
N VAL A 42 -8.54 -1.78 4.51
CA VAL A 42 -8.85 -0.93 5.66
C VAL A 42 -8.63 0.55 5.32
N GLY A 43 -7.56 0.90 4.62
CA GLY A 43 -7.29 2.27 4.18
C GLY A 43 -8.40 2.82 3.29
N ALA A 44 -8.88 2.04 2.32
CA ALA A 44 -9.96 2.47 1.42
C ALA A 44 -11.29 2.68 2.16
N ILE A 45 -11.62 1.81 3.12
CA ILE A 45 -12.82 1.95 3.95
C ILE A 45 -12.72 3.21 4.83
N ILE A 46 -11.58 3.45 5.49
CA ILE A 46 -11.37 4.64 6.33
C ILE A 46 -11.53 5.91 5.50
N VAL A 47 -10.94 5.95 4.30
CA VAL A 47 -11.06 7.12 3.40
C VAL A 47 -12.50 7.29 2.90
N GLY A 48 -13.17 6.21 2.52
CA GLY A 48 -14.56 6.26 2.03
C GLY A 48 -15.56 6.66 3.11
N THR A 49 -15.49 6.04 4.29
CA THR A 49 -16.35 6.38 5.43
C THR A 49 -15.99 7.75 6.01
N GLY A 50 -14.71 8.08 6.14
CA GLY A 50 -14.26 9.39 6.61
C GLY A 50 -14.69 10.52 5.67
N GLY A 51 -14.54 10.33 4.36
CA GLY A 51 -15.03 11.26 3.33
C GLY A 51 -16.56 11.36 3.33
N GLY A 52 -17.26 10.23 3.44
CA GLY A 52 -18.72 10.17 3.51
C GLY A 52 -19.29 10.90 4.73
N LEU A 53 -18.66 10.75 5.89
CA LEU A 53 -18.99 11.48 7.12
C LEU A 53 -18.79 12.99 6.97
N LEU A 54 -17.69 13.40 6.32
CA LEU A 54 -17.44 14.81 6.05
C LEU A 54 -18.51 15.36 5.10
N PHE A 55 -18.88 14.59 4.08
CA PHE A 55 -19.90 14.96 3.11
C PHE A 55 -21.29 15.11 3.76
N ASP A 56 -21.69 14.17 4.62
CA ASP A 56 -22.96 14.28 5.38
C ASP A 56 -22.99 15.55 6.24
N ARG A 57 -21.85 15.94 6.82
CA ARG A 57 -21.75 17.14 7.64
C ARG A 57 -21.83 18.43 6.83
N PHE A 58 -21.37 18.44 5.58
CA PHE A 58 -21.50 19.58 4.67
C PHE A 58 -22.94 19.74 4.13
N PHE A 59 -23.62 18.64 3.84
CA PHE A 59 -24.96 18.67 3.24
C PHE A 59 -26.11 18.62 4.25
N HIS A 60 -25.81 18.50 5.56
CA HIS A 60 -26.82 18.25 6.60
C HIS A 60 -27.72 17.04 6.26
N THR A 61 -27.26 16.15 5.38
CA THR A 61 -27.99 14.93 5.01
C THR A 61 -27.86 13.95 6.16
N PRO A 62 -28.96 13.23 6.51
CA PRO A 62 -28.99 12.49 7.76
C PRO A 62 -27.84 11.49 7.84
N HIS A 63 -27.64 10.62 6.83
CA HIS A 63 -26.56 9.60 6.83
C HIS A 63 -26.25 9.07 5.41
N TRP A 64 -26.66 9.79 4.36
CA TRP A 64 -26.63 9.26 2.98
C TRP A 64 -25.22 9.22 2.42
N GLY A 65 -24.40 10.23 2.72
CA GLY A 65 -23.00 10.31 2.35
C GLY A 65 -22.16 9.21 2.98
N LEU A 66 -22.45 8.82 4.23
CA LEU A 66 -21.79 7.70 4.90
C LEU A 66 -22.11 6.38 4.21
N ILE A 67 -23.39 6.10 3.91
CA ILE A 67 -23.80 4.86 3.22
C ILE A 67 -23.10 4.76 1.86
N ILE A 68 -23.19 5.81 1.03
CA ILE A 68 -22.56 5.82 -0.30
C ILE A 68 -21.03 5.75 -0.18
N GLY A 69 -20.44 6.53 0.73
CA GLY A 69 -19.00 6.56 0.96
C GLY A 69 -18.43 5.23 1.45
N PHE A 70 -19.16 4.50 2.30
CA PHE A 70 -18.78 3.16 2.75
C PHE A 70 -18.79 2.16 1.58
N PHE A 71 -19.86 2.12 0.79
CA PHE A 71 -19.93 1.23 -0.38
C PHE A 71 -18.85 1.57 -1.40
N LEU A 72 -18.62 2.85 -1.67
CA LEU A 72 -17.60 3.31 -2.61
C LEU A 72 -16.19 2.98 -2.12
N GLY A 73 -15.91 3.19 -0.84
CA GLY A 73 -14.63 2.83 -0.21
C GLY A 73 -14.39 1.31 -0.20
N SER A 74 -15.41 0.53 0.11
CA SER A 74 -15.35 -0.94 0.07
C SER A 74 -15.13 -1.46 -1.35
N ALA A 75 -15.85 -0.92 -2.35
CA ALA A 75 -15.65 -1.25 -3.75
C ALA A 75 -14.23 -0.91 -4.22
N ALA A 76 -13.72 0.28 -3.87
CA ALA A 76 -12.35 0.68 -4.19
C ALA A 76 -11.30 -0.24 -3.53
N GLY A 77 -11.51 -0.61 -2.26
CA GLY A 77 -10.64 -1.55 -1.54
C GLY A 77 -10.61 -2.93 -2.19
N LEU A 78 -11.79 -3.50 -2.49
CA LEU A 78 -11.93 -4.78 -3.19
C LEU A 78 -11.25 -4.75 -4.56
N LEU A 79 -11.46 -3.69 -5.35
CA LEU A 79 -10.83 -3.52 -6.67
C LEU A 79 -9.30 -3.45 -6.58
N ASN A 80 -8.76 -2.78 -5.55
CA ASN A 80 -7.31 -2.69 -5.37
C ASN A 80 -6.69 -4.05 -5.01
N VAL A 81 -7.33 -4.79 -4.09
CA VAL A 81 -6.91 -6.14 -3.69
C VAL A 81 -7.04 -7.11 -4.86
N TYR A 82 -8.18 -7.13 -5.55
CA TYR A 82 -8.42 -7.99 -6.71
C TYR A 82 -7.38 -7.76 -7.80
N ARG A 83 -7.06 -6.50 -8.11
CA ARG A 83 -6.01 -6.16 -9.08
C ARG A 83 -4.63 -6.62 -8.60
N GLY A 84 -4.35 -6.55 -7.30
CA GLY A 84 -3.14 -7.10 -6.69
C GLY A 84 -3.04 -8.63 -6.85
N LEU A 85 -4.14 -9.34 -6.59
CA LEU A 85 -4.24 -10.79 -6.76
C LEU A 85 -4.10 -11.20 -8.23
N CYS A 86 -4.80 -10.54 -9.15
CA CYS A 86 -4.67 -10.79 -10.59
C CYS A 86 -3.23 -10.62 -11.07
N ARG A 87 -2.52 -9.56 -10.67
CA ARG A 87 -1.10 -9.39 -11.05
C ARG A 87 -0.22 -10.56 -10.61
N VAL A 88 -0.49 -11.16 -9.47
CA VAL A 88 0.23 -12.35 -8.98
C VAL A 88 -0.24 -13.62 -9.70
N GLY A 89 -1.54 -13.77 -9.91
CA GLY A 89 -2.15 -14.95 -10.56
C GLY A 89 -1.83 -15.06 -12.05
N TYR A 90 -1.85 -13.96 -12.80
CA TYR A 90 -1.44 -13.94 -14.22
C TYR A 90 0.05 -14.27 -14.41
N GLY A 91 0.89 -14.09 -13.38
CA GLY A 91 2.32 -14.46 -13.41
C GLY A 91 2.59 -15.97 -13.27
N LEU A 92 1.59 -16.76 -12.84
CA LEU A 92 1.74 -18.21 -12.60
C LEU A 92 1.08 -19.08 -13.70
N GLY A 93 0.51 -18.46 -14.73
CA GLY A 93 -0.25 -19.11 -15.80
C GLY A 93 0.48 -19.28 -17.14
N LYS A 94 1.82 -19.31 -17.18
CA LYS A 94 2.57 -19.78 -18.36
C LYS A 94 3.20 -21.15 -18.05
N LYS A 95 2.51 -22.22 -18.47
CA LYS A 95 3.13 -23.45 -18.93
C LYS A 95 2.89 -23.55 -20.42
#